data_AF-A0AAN8IRP5-F1
#
_entry.id   AF-A0AAN8IRP5-F1
#
_cell.length_a   1.000
_cell.length_b   1.000
_cell.length_c   1.000
_cell.angle_alpha   90.00
_cell.angle_beta   90.00
_cell.angle_gamma   90.00
#
_symmetry.space_group_name_H-M   'P 1'
#
loop_
_entity.id
_entity.type
_entity.pdbx_description
1 polymer ?
#
loop_
_entity_poly.entity_id
_entity_poly.type
_entity_poly.pdbx_seq_one_letter_code
_entity_poly.pdbx_strand_id
1 'polypeptide(L)'
;MHRLKADEGYLVGKGLPPVAAYLTIDQIIDTALQHKVDAIHPGYGFLSERSDFARACNHAGITFIGPSADVMARMGDKVAARQAAIEAGVQVVPGTPGPITSAEEAIEFAKQYGTPIILKAAYGGGGRGMRRVGESFRRAFSEAQAAFGDGSLFVEKFVERPRHIEVQLLGMLKKSLVSIHCSSSQGGF
;
A
#
# COMPACT_ATOMS: atom_id res chain seq x y z
N MET A 1 -23.77 -1.31 13.63
CA MET A 1 -24.33 0.05 13.43
C MET A 1 -24.39 0.44 11.96
N HIS A 2 -23.31 0.30 11.16
CA HIS A 2 -23.30 0.73 9.75
C HIS A 2 -24.47 0.17 8.91
N ARG A 3 -24.79 -1.13 9.05
CA ARG A 3 -25.92 -1.77 8.36
C ARG A 3 -27.27 -1.09 8.58
N LEU A 4 -27.49 -0.51 9.77
CA LEU A 4 -28.75 0.15 10.13
C LEU A 4 -28.78 1.62 9.68
N LYS A 5 -27.67 2.14 9.16
CA LYS A 5 -27.56 3.51 8.63
C LYS A 5 -27.66 3.57 7.11
N ALA A 6 -27.59 2.42 6.44
CA ALA A 6 -27.82 2.31 5.01
C ALA A 6 -29.33 2.13 4.76
N ASP A 7 -29.80 2.57 3.59
CA ASP A 7 -31.19 2.38 3.17
C ASP A 7 -31.52 0.88 3.04
N GLU A 8 -30.54 0.09 2.56
CA GLU A 8 -30.63 -1.37 2.44
C GLU A 8 -29.33 -2.02 2.91
N GLY A 9 -29.42 -3.29 3.36
CA GLY A 9 -28.26 -4.02 3.87
C GLY A 9 -28.36 -5.52 3.59
N TYR A 10 -27.33 -6.05 2.92
CA TYR A 10 -27.28 -7.44 2.48
C TYR A 10 -26.15 -8.20 3.16
N LEU A 11 -26.34 -9.50 3.34
CA LEU A 11 -25.34 -10.39 3.93
C LEU A 11 -24.31 -10.79 2.86
N VAL A 12 -23.03 -10.59 3.17
CA VAL A 12 -21.90 -11.10 2.38
C VAL A 12 -21.12 -12.14 3.17
N GLY A 13 -20.42 -13.03 2.48
CA GLY A 13 -19.51 -14.00 3.08
C GLY A 13 -20.18 -15.01 4.00
N LYS A 14 -21.40 -15.45 3.68
CA LYS A 14 -22.15 -16.40 4.53
C LYS A 14 -21.31 -17.66 4.80
N GLY A 15 -21.06 -17.95 6.07
CA GLY A 15 -20.25 -19.09 6.51
C GLY A 15 -18.74 -18.83 6.56
N LEU A 16 -18.27 -17.64 6.17
CA LEU A 16 -16.87 -17.25 6.30
C LEU A 16 -16.59 -16.59 7.66
N PRO A 17 -15.32 -16.62 8.12
CA PRO A 17 -14.89 -15.79 9.24
C PRO A 17 -15.18 -14.30 8.99
N PRO A 18 -15.46 -13.49 10.03
CA PRO A 18 -15.95 -12.12 9.86
C PRO A 18 -15.08 -11.23 8.97
N VAL A 19 -13.75 -11.33 9.07
CA VAL A 19 -12.83 -10.53 8.24
C VAL A 19 -12.82 -11.03 6.80
N ALA A 20 -12.78 -12.36 6.60
CA ALA A 20 -12.77 -12.96 5.27
C ALA A 20 -14.03 -12.62 4.47
N ALA A 21 -15.17 -12.47 5.13
CA ALA A 21 -16.42 -12.05 4.50
C ALA A 21 -16.34 -10.68 3.81
N TYR A 22 -15.51 -9.75 4.30
CA TYR A 22 -15.29 -8.43 3.67
C TYR A 22 -14.16 -8.43 2.62
N LEU A 23 -13.51 -9.57 2.40
CA LEU A 23 -12.43 -9.73 1.42
C LEU A 23 -12.87 -10.52 0.17
N THR A 24 -14.13 -10.95 0.10
CA THR A 24 -14.68 -11.69 -1.04
C THR A 24 -15.13 -10.76 -2.15
N ILE A 25 -14.23 -10.49 -3.10
CA ILE A 25 -14.51 -9.64 -4.27
C ILE A 25 -15.75 -10.11 -5.03
N ASP A 26 -15.79 -11.38 -5.43
CA ASP A 26 -16.86 -11.91 -6.29
C ASP A 26 -18.25 -11.74 -5.65
N GLN A 27 -18.39 -12.09 -4.37
CA GLN A 27 -19.67 -11.96 -3.67
C GLN A 27 -20.11 -10.50 -3.52
N ILE A 28 -19.17 -9.57 -3.32
CA ILE A 28 -19.48 -8.14 -3.23
C ILE A 28 -19.96 -7.62 -4.60
N ILE A 29 -19.29 -8.02 -5.68
CA ILE A 29 -19.68 -7.66 -7.06
C ILE A 29 -21.04 -8.26 -7.43
N ASP A 30 -21.27 -9.54 -7.14
CA ASP A 30 -22.54 -10.22 -7.40
C ASP A 30 -23.70 -9.54 -6.65
N THR A 31 -23.50 -9.21 -5.38
CA THR A 31 -24.49 -8.46 -4.57
C THR A 31 -24.78 -7.10 -5.20
N ALA A 32 -23.74 -6.37 -5.61
CA ALA A 32 -23.89 -5.06 -6.25
C ALA A 32 -24.67 -5.15 -7.57
N LEU A 33 -24.42 -6.17 -8.40
CA LEU A 33 -25.14 -6.40 -9.65
C LEU A 33 -26.62 -6.75 -9.42
N GLN A 34 -26.91 -7.65 -8.47
CA GLN A 34 -28.27 -8.05 -8.11
C GLN A 34 -29.13 -6.85 -7.68
N HIS A 35 -28.51 -5.91 -6.99
CA HIS A 35 -29.17 -4.72 -6.44
C HIS A 35 -28.95 -3.45 -7.27
N LYS A 36 -28.41 -3.58 -8.50
CA LYS A 36 -28.22 -2.48 -9.46
C LYS A 36 -27.46 -1.28 -8.89
N VAL A 37 -26.40 -1.56 -8.14
CA VAL A 37 -25.54 -0.54 -7.54
C VAL A 37 -24.69 0.15 -8.62
N ASP A 38 -24.75 1.47 -8.70
CA ASP A 38 -23.98 2.25 -9.69
C ASP A 38 -22.49 2.42 -9.31
N ALA A 39 -22.19 2.46 -8.01
CA ALA A 39 -20.86 2.76 -7.51
C ALA A 39 -20.53 2.07 -6.17
N ILE A 40 -19.27 1.73 -5.96
CA ILE A 40 -18.76 1.15 -4.71
C ILE A 40 -17.71 2.08 -4.11
N HIS A 41 -17.92 2.47 -2.85
CA HIS A 41 -16.92 3.15 -2.02
C HIS A 41 -16.24 2.13 -1.11
N PRO A 42 -14.93 1.86 -1.25
CA PRO A 42 -14.29 0.79 -0.49
C PRO A 42 -13.89 1.19 0.94
N GLY A 43 -13.93 2.49 1.26
CA GLY A 43 -13.47 3.00 2.56
C GLY A 43 -11.95 2.93 2.66
N TYR A 44 -11.45 2.43 3.79
CA TYR A 44 -10.03 2.20 4.05
C TYR A 44 -9.81 0.80 4.62
N GLY A 45 -8.60 0.24 4.44
CA GLY A 45 -8.33 -1.17 4.73
C GLY A 45 -9.09 -2.12 3.79
N PHE A 46 -9.17 -3.41 4.15
CA PHE A 46 -9.84 -4.44 3.35
C PHE A 46 -9.43 -4.42 1.87
N LEU A 47 -10.38 -4.09 0.98
CA LEU A 47 -10.19 -4.07 -0.47
C LEU A 47 -9.89 -2.67 -1.04
N SER A 48 -9.75 -1.64 -0.19
CA SER A 48 -9.56 -0.25 -0.64
C SER A 48 -8.29 0.01 -1.45
N GLU A 49 -7.26 -0.79 -1.26
CA GLU A 49 -5.98 -0.71 -2.01
C GLU A 49 -5.79 -1.90 -2.97
N ARG A 50 -6.81 -2.74 -3.15
CA ARG A 50 -6.77 -3.92 -4.02
C ARG A 50 -7.12 -3.53 -5.45
N SER A 51 -6.10 -3.46 -6.31
CA SER A 51 -6.26 -3.08 -7.72
C SER A 51 -7.18 -4.02 -8.50
N ASP A 52 -7.16 -5.31 -8.18
CA ASP A 52 -8.05 -6.32 -8.78
C ASP A 52 -9.51 -6.13 -8.39
N PHE A 53 -9.82 -5.63 -7.19
CA PHE A 53 -11.18 -5.26 -6.82
C PHE A 53 -11.68 -4.07 -7.65
N ALA A 54 -10.83 -3.06 -7.86
CA ALA A 54 -11.16 -1.94 -8.74
C ALA A 54 -11.36 -2.39 -10.20
N ARG A 55 -10.56 -3.34 -10.71
CA ARG A 55 -10.78 -3.95 -12.04
C ARG A 55 -12.10 -4.70 -12.10
N ALA A 56 -12.43 -5.49 -11.07
CA ALA A 56 -13.67 -6.24 -11.01
C ALA A 56 -14.90 -5.32 -11.05
N CYS A 57 -14.88 -4.20 -10.31
CA CYS A 57 -15.92 -3.17 -10.39
C CYS A 57 -16.07 -2.64 -11.83
N ASN A 58 -14.97 -2.23 -12.47
CA ASN A 58 -14.98 -1.70 -13.83
C ASN A 58 -15.50 -2.72 -14.86
N HIS A 59 -15.10 -3.99 -14.76
CA HIS A 59 -15.58 -5.06 -15.63
C HIS A 59 -17.09 -5.34 -15.46
N ALA A 60 -17.59 -5.19 -14.24
CA ALA A 60 -19.02 -5.32 -13.92
C ALA A 60 -19.84 -4.06 -14.28
N GLY A 61 -19.21 -3.01 -14.81
CA GLY A 61 -19.89 -1.74 -15.11
C GLY A 61 -20.21 -0.89 -13.87
N ILE A 62 -19.59 -1.18 -12.73
CA ILE A 62 -19.78 -0.48 -11.47
C ILE A 62 -18.65 0.53 -11.28
N THR A 63 -18.99 1.78 -10.94
CA THR A 63 -17.99 2.82 -10.69
C THR A 63 -17.25 2.55 -9.38
N PHE A 64 -15.96 2.28 -9.45
CA PHE A 64 -15.11 2.26 -8.26
C PHE A 64 -14.79 3.69 -7.80
N ILE A 65 -15.14 4.03 -6.55
CA ILE A 65 -14.84 5.36 -5.98
C ILE A 65 -13.42 5.33 -5.41
N GLY A 66 -12.46 5.63 -6.27
CA GLY A 66 -11.03 5.68 -5.95
C GLY A 66 -10.17 5.92 -7.21
N PRO A 67 -8.85 5.78 -7.11
CA PRO A 67 -7.96 5.83 -8.27
C PRO A 67 -8.24 4.68 -9.24
N SER A 68 -7.71 4.78 -10.47
CA SER A 68 -7.79 3.68 -11.43
C SER A 68 -6.99 2.47 -10.94
N ALA A 69 -7.41 1.27 -11.35
CA ALA A 69 -6.74 0.03 -10.96
C ALA A 69 -5.24 0.01 -11.32
N ASP A 70 -4.85 0.63 -12.44
CA ASP A 70 -3.45 0.72 -12.84
C ASP A 70 -2.64 1.65 -11.92
N VAL A 71 -3.22 2.78 -11.50
CA VAL A 71 -2.62 3.65 -10.49
C VAL A 71 -2.48 2.92 -9.16
N MET A 72 -3.53 2.22 -8.72
CA MET A 72 -3.49 1.43 -7.48
C MET A 72 -2.41 0.34 -7.53
N ALA A 73 -2.30 -0.39 -8.65
CA ALA A 73 -1.28 -1.41 -8.83
C ALA A 73 0.14 -0.81 -8.79
N ARG A 74 0.36 0.33 -9.47
CA ARG A 74 1.65 1.02 -9.48
C ARG A 74 2.03 1.57 -8.10
N MET A 75 1.06 2.10 -7.34
CA MET A 75 1.30 2.71 -6.03
C MET A 75 1.38 1.68 -4.89
N GLY A 76 0.77 0.50 -5.06
CA GLY A 76 0.85 -0.60 -4.10
C GLY A 76 2.21 -1.31 -4.05
N ASP A 77 3.00 -1.20 -5.12
CA ASP A 77 4.40 -1.63 -5.16
C ASP A 77 5.31 -0.46 -4.75
N LYS A 78 6.03 -0.60 -3.65
CA LYS A 78 6.91 0.45 -3.12
C LYS A 78 8.05 0.82 -4.06
N VAL A 79 8.60 -0.15 -4.80
CA VAL A 79 9.69 0.07 -5.74
C VAL A 79 9.15 0.84 -6.93
N ALA A 80 8.02 0.41 -7.49
CA ALA A 80 7.38 1.09 -8.61
C ALA A 80 6.88 2.50 -8.24
N ALA A 81 6.33 2.67 -7.03
CA ALA A 81 5.90 3.96 -6.49
C ALA A 81 7.09 4.92 -6.28
N ARG A 82 8.22 4.41 -5.75
CA ARG A 82 9.45 5.19 -5.59
C ARG A 82 10.01 5.63 -6.95
N GLN A 83 10.04 4.72 -7.92
CA GLN A 83 10.47 5.03 -9.27
C GLN A 83 9.58 6.10 -9.92
N ALA A 84 8.26 6.00 -9.73
CA ALA A 84 7.31 7.02 -10.19
C ALA A 84 7.57 8.40 -9.57
N ALA A 85 7.92 8.44 -8.27
CA ALA A 85 8.27 9.68 -7.59
C ALA A 85 9.54 10.32 -8.16
N ILE A 86 10.58 9.51 -8.41
CA ILE A 86 11.83 9.98 -9.05
C ILE A 86 11.56 10.54 -10.45
N GLU A 87 10.80 9.82 -11.27
CA GLU A 87 10.42 10.25 -12.62
C GLU A 87 9.63 11.57 -12.61
N ALA A 88 8.82 11.80 -11.58
CA ALA A 88 8.08 13.03 -11.36
C ALA A 88 8.94 14.17 -10.77
N GLY A 89 10.24 13.96 -10.55
CA GLY A 89 11.16 14.95 -9.97
C GLY A 89 11.01 15.14 -8.45
N VAL A 90 10.31 14.23 -7.77
CA VAL A 90 10.19 14.25 -6.31
C VAL A 90 11.48 13.74 -5.69
N GLN A 91 12.01 14.48 -4.71
CA GLN A 91 13.16 14.05 -3.95
C GLN A 91 12.79 12.85 -3.08
N VAL A 92 13.51 11.74 -3.27
CA VAL A 92 13.32 10.51 -2.48
C VAL A 92 14.54 10.26 -1.60
N VAL A 93 14.33 9.52 -0.52
CA VAL A 93 15.43 9.04 0.33
C VAL A 93 16.32 8.12 -0.52
N PRO A 94 17.66 8.25 -0.43
CA PRO A 94 18.58 7.32 -1.07
C PRO A 94 18.25 5.88 -0.67
N GLY A 95 18.13 5.01 -1.66
CA GLY A 95 17.79 3.60 -1.49
C GLY A 95 18.28 2.80 -2.67
N THR A 96 18.26 1.47 -2.55
CA THR A 96 18.65 0.59 -3.65
C THR A 96 17.75 0.83 -4.88
N PRO A 97 18.21 0.56 -6.11
CA PRO A 97 17.39 0.75 -7.31
C PRO A 97 16.26 -0.28 -7.42
N GLY A 98 16.36 -1.40 -6.71
CA GLY A 98 15.35 -2.45 -6.67
C GLY A 98 15.47 -3.28 -5.39
N PRO A 99 14.71 -4.40 -5.31
CA PRO A 99 14.84 -5.34 -4.22
C PRO A 99 16.22 -5.98 -4.19
N ILE A 100 16.71 -6.24 -2.99
CA ILE A 100 17.94 -6.97 -2.71
C ILE A 100 17.60 -8.34 -2.11
N THR A 101 18.46 -9.32 -2.37
CA THR A 101 18.27 -10.69 -1.90
C THR A 101 19.41 -11.19 -1.01
N SER A 102 20.48 -10.41 -0.92
CA SER A 102 21.69 -10.76 -0.17
C SER A 102 22.09 -9.68 0.84
N ALA A 103 22.83 -10.08 1.86
CA ALA A 103 23.35 -9.15 2.87
C ALA A 103 24.49 -8.29 2.28
N GLU A 104 25.20 -8.82 1.30
CA GLU A 104 26.31 -8.19 0.58
C GLU A 104 25.84 -6.91 -0.13
N GLU A 105 24.67 -6.95 -0.77
CA GLU A 105 24.06 -5.76 -1.40
C GLU A 105 23.74 -4.66 -0.37
N ALA A 106 23.25 -5.04 0.83
CA ALA A 106 23.00 -4.10 1.91
C ALA A 106 24.30 -3.49 2.46
N ILE A 107 25.38 -4.28 2.55
CA ILE A 107 26.70 -3.83 2.97
C ILE A 107 27.28 -2.83 1.96
N GLU A 108 27.16 -3.11 0.66
CA GLU A 108 27.66 -2.21 -0.38
C GLU A 108 26.92 -0.87 -0.38
N PHE A 109 25.59 -0.92 -0.22
CA PHE A 109 24.79 0.28 -0.01
C PHE A 109 25.25 1.07 1.23
N ALA A 110 25.53 0.39 2.35
CA ALA A 110 26.02 1.02 3.58
C ALA A 110 27.41 1.66 3.39
N LYS A 111 28.30 1.08 2.58
CA LYS A 111 29.59 1.70 2.26
C LYS A 111 29.42 2.96 1.41
N GLN A 112 28.50 2.93 0.44
CA GLN A 112 28.26 4.05 -0.46
C GLN A 112 27.56 5.23 0.23
N TYR A 113 26.56 4.98 1.07
CA TYR A 113 25.69 6.02 1.67
C TYR A 113 25.88 6.19 3.19
N GLY A 114 26.76 5.40 3.80
CA GLY A 114 27.04 5.39 5.23
C GLY A 114 25.90 4.77 6.06
N THR A 115 26.16 4.52 7.35
CA THR A 115 25.16 4.08 8.34
C THR A 115 24.54 5.26 9.10
N PRO A 116 23.41 5.09 9.82
CA PRO A 116 22.51 3.93 9.77
C PRO A 116 21.75 3.81 8.44
N ILE A 117 21.41 2.58 8.08
CA ILE A 117 20.51 2.23 6.96
C ILE A 117 19.34 1.40 7.49
N ILE A 118 18.23 1.36 6.76
CA ILE A 118 17.01 0.65 7.13
C ILE A 118 16.67 -0.42 6.09
N LEU A 119 16.34 -1.62 6.56
CA LEU A 119 15.77 -2.70 5.75
C LEU A 119 14.25 -2.61 5.81
N LYS A 120 13.59 -2.73 4.65
CA LYS A 120 12.13 -2.74 4.48
C LYS A 120 11.74 -3.94 3.62
N ALA A 121 10.61 -4.59 3.89
CA ALA A 121 10.05 -5.56 2.95
C ALA A 121 9.66 -4.86 1.65
N ALA A 122 10.10 -5.40 0.50
CA ALA A 122 9.79 -4.86 -0.82
C ALA A 122 8.28 -4.89 -1.09
N TYR A 123 7.64 -5.99 -0.68
CA TYR A 123 6.19 -6.20 -0.78
C TYR A 123 5.60 -6.26 0.64
N GLY A 124 4.70 -5.32 0.98
CA GLY A 124 4.04 -5.27 2.30
C GLY A 124 3.77 -3.85 2.83
N GLY A 125 2.85 -3.71 3.79
CA GLY A 125 2.39 -2.42 4.33
C GLY A 125 2.27 -2.38 5.86
N GLY A 126 1.96 -1.22 6.43
CA GLY A 126 1.62 -1.07 7.86
C GLY A 126 2.82 -1.00 8.83
N GLY A 127 3.99 -0.55 8.38
CA GLY A 127 5.16 -0.32 9.25
C GLY A 127 5.87 -1.59 9.76
N ARG A 128 5.40 -2.77 9.36
CA ARG A 128 6.03 -4.06 9.71
C ARG A 128 7.24 -4.33 8.82
N GLY A 129 8.31 -4.88 9.40
CA GLY A 129 9.53 -5.24 8.66
C GLY A 129 10.55 -4.11 8.46
N MET A 130 10.50 -3.06 9.29
CA MET A 130 11.51 -1.98 9.31
C MET A 130 12.60 -2.28 10.33
N ARG A 131 13.87 -2.36 9.91
CA ARG A 131 15.01 -2.67 10.81
C ARG A 131 16.22 -1.78 10.54
N ARG A 132 16.83 -1.22 11.59
CA ARG A 132 18.15 -0.59 11.48
C ARG A 132 19.22 -1.67 11.30
N VAL A 133 20.19 -1.42 10.42
CA VAL A 133 21.31 -2.34 10.24
C VAL A 133 22.21 -2.31 11.48
N GLY A 134 22.24 -3.48 12.12
CA GLY A 134 22.61 -3.75 13.51
C GLY A 134 21.92 -5.06 13.96
N GLU A 135 20.73 -5.33 13.41
CA GLU A 135 20.06 -6.64 13.44
C GLU A 135 20.33 -7.44 12.14
N SER A 136 20.33 -8.78 12.22
CA SER A 136 20.74 -9.67 11.10
C SER A 136 19.79 -9.60 9.90
N PHE A 137 20.35 -9.39 8.68
CA PHE A 137 19.63 -9.44 7.40
C PHE A 137 18.76 -10.69 7.26
N ARG A 138 19.26 -11.87 7.68
CA ARG A 138 18.52 -13.14 7.60
C ARG A 138 17.19 -13.07 8.34
N ARG A 139 17.15 -12.39 9.49
CA ARG A 139 15.92 -12.24 10.27
C ARG A 139 14.90 -11.38 9.54
N ALA A 140 15.33 -10.25 8.97
CA ALA A 140 14.45 -9.39 8.18
C ALA A 140 13.90 -10.14 6.95
N PHE A 141 14.74 -10.93 6.27
CA PHE A 141 14.35 -11.75 5.13
C PHE A 141 13.30 -12.81 5.53
N SER A 142 13.57 -13.58 6.60
CA SER A 142 12.63 -14.60 7.09
C SER A 142 11.29 -14.00 7.57
N GLU A 143 11.31 -12.84 8.23
CA GLU A 143 10.10 -12.13 8.64
C GLU A 143 9.27 -11.66 7.43
N ALA A 144 9.94 -11.10 6.41
CA ALA A 144 9.27 -10.69 5.17
C ALA A 144 8.66 -11.89 4.44
N GLN A 145 9.41 -12.98 4.30
CA GLN A 145 8.93 -14.21 3.66
C GLN A 145 7.73 -14.81 4.40
N ALA A 146 7.77 -14.87 5.73
CA ALA A 146 6.67 -15.40 6.53
C ALA A 146 5.42 -14.50 6.50
N ALA A 147 5.60 -13.17 6.44
CA ALA A 147 4.49 -12.22 6.49
C ALA A 147 3.84 -11.97 5.12
N PHE A 148 4.63 -12.01 4.04
CA PHE A 148 4.21 -11.55 2.72
C PHE A 148 4.41 -12.58 1.61
N GLY A 149 4.98 -13.76 1.90
CA GLY A 149 5.28 -14.80 0.91
C GLY A 149 6.51 -14.52 0.06
N ASP A 150 7.14 -13.36 0.20
CA ASP A 150 8.34 -12.92 -0.50
C ASP A 150 9.34 -12.32 0.51
N GLY A 151 10.57 -12.86 0.52
CA GLY A 151 11.63 -12.42 1.43
C GLY A 151 12.41 -11.20 0.93
N SER A 152 12.14 -10.72 -0.28
CA SER A 152 12.87 -9.64 -0.92
C SER A 152 12.80 -8.36 -0.08
N LEU A 153 13.97 -7.76 0.15
CA LEU A 153 14.12 -6.57 0.97
C LEU A 153 14.50 -5.37 0.11
N PHE A 154 14.32 -4.18 0.67
CA PHE A 154 14.71 -2.92 0.11
C PHE A 154 15.52 -2.16 1.16
N VAL A 155 16.61 -1.50 0.75
CA VAL A 155 17.46 -0.73 1.66
C VAL A 155 17.27 0.75 1.41
N GLU A 156 17.12 1.53 2.47
CA GLU A 156 17.19 3.00 2.40
C GLU A 156 18.14 3.57 3.43
N LYS A 157 18.58 4.81 3.20
CA LYS A 157 19.23 5.59 4.24
C LYS A 157 18.26 5.82 5.39
N PHE A 158 18.69 5.54 6.62
CA PHE A 158 17.86 5.83 7.78
C PHE A 158 17.92 7.34 8.07
N VAL A 159 16.77 8.00 8.08
CA VAL A 159 16.67 9.42 8.43
C VAL A 159 16.58 9.55 9.94
N GLU A 160 17.58 10.19 10.55
CA GLU A 160 17.60 10.42 11.99
C GLU A 160 16.68 11.57 12.41
N ARG A 161 15.93 11.35 13.50
CA ARG A 161 14.95 12.30 14.05
C ARG A 161 13.97 12.84 12.99
N PRO A 162 13.33 11.95 12.19
CA PRO A 162 12.45 12.41 11.13
C PRO A 162 11.14 12.96 11.72
N ARG A 163 10.56 13.93 11.02
CA ARG A 163 9.12 14.20 11.12
C ARG A 163 8.44 13.43 10.00
N HIS A 164 7.38 12.71 10.32
CA HIS A 164 6.53 12.12 9.29
C HIS A 164 5.58 13.21 8.81
N ILE A 165 5.65 13.51 7.52
CA ILE A 165 4.78 14.49 6.88
C ILE A 165 4.11 13.81 5.70
N GLU A 166 2.80 13.89 5.64
CA GLU A 166 1.98 13.36 4.56
C GLU A 166 1.05 14.46 4.02
N VAL A 167 0.78 14.41 2.72
CA VAL A 167 0.02 15.45 2.01
C VAL A 167 -1.25 14.84 1.45
N GLN A 168 -2.40 15.39 1.83
CA GLN A 168 -3.69 14.98 1.29
C GLN A 168 -3.87 15.57 -0.11
N LEU A 169 -4.13 14.69 -1.07
CA LEU A 169 -4.41 15.05 -2.46
C LEU A 169 -5.87 14.75 -2.80
N LEU A 170 -6.44 15.58 -3.68
CA LEU A 170 -7.72 15.33 -4.34
C LEU A 170 -7.57 15.62 -5.83
N GLY A 171 -7.89 14.64 -6.67
CA GLY A 171 -7.82 14.75 -8.12
C GLY A 171 -9.19 14.55 -8.76
N MET A 172 -9.50 15.31 -9.82
CA MET A 172 -10.68 15.09 -10.66
C MET A 172 -10.26 14.61 -12.05
N LEU A 173 -11.03 13.67 -12.62
CA LEU A 173 -10.74 12.96 -13.88
C LEU A 173 -10.33 13.83 -15.08
N LYS A 174 -10.71 15.13 -15.13
CA LYS A 174 -10.49 15.99 -16.30
C LYS A 174 -10.02 17.43 -16.01
N LYS A 175 -9.78 17.83 -14.77
CA LYS A 175 -9.74 19.29 -14.46
C LYS A 175 -8.62 19.79 -13.54
N SER A 176 -8.21 19.05 -12.51
CA SER A 176 -7.20 19.56 -11.57
C SER A 176 -6.80 18.53 -10.52
N LEU A 177 -5.57 18.68 -10.02
CA LEU A 177 -5.08 18.07 -8.78
C LEU A 177 -4.91 19.21 -7.77
N VAL A 178 -5.44 19.04 -6.56
CA VAL A 178 -5.31 20.03 -5.47
C VAL A 178 -4.76 19.33 -4.23
N SER A 179 -3.80 19.96 -3.57
CA SER A 179 -3.40 19.61 -2.21
C SER A 179 -4.30 20.36 -1.23
N ILE A 180 -4.91 19.64 -0.29
CA ILE A 180 -5.92 20.22 0.62
C ILE A 180 -5.35 20.43 2.02
N HIS A 181 -4.41 19.59 2.45
CA HIS A 181 -3.83 19.67 3.78
C HIS A 181 -2.51 18.90 3.89
N CYS A 182 -1.72 19.26 4.89
CA CYS A 182 -0.48 18.60 5.26
C CYS A 182 -0.55 18.24 6.74
N SER A 183 -0.58 16.95 7.07
CA SER A 183 -0.49 16.46 8.45
C SER A 183 0.96 16.16 8.81
N SER A 184 1.34 16.45 10.05
CA SER A 184 2.66 16.12 10.57
C SER A 184 2.54 15.35 11.88
N SER A 185 3.27 14.25 12.01
CA SER A 185 3.44 13.53 13.27
C SER A 185 4.93 13.41 13.59
N GLN A 186 5.27 13.44 14.89
CA GLN A 186 6.60 13.02 15.29
C GLN A 186 6.67 11.51 15.14
N GLY A 187 7.55 11.04 14.25
CA GLY A 187 7.79 9.62 14.07
C GLY A 187 8.53 9.08 15.29
N GLY A 188 7.80 8.42 16.19
CA GLY A 188 8.39 7.44 17.10
C GLY A 188 8.57 6.13 16.33
N PHE A 189 9.81 5.70 16.13
CA PHE A 189 10.09 4.31 15.80
C PHE A 189 10.02 3.46 17.07
#